data_AF-A0A8S3V0E2-F1
#
_entry.id   AF-A0A8S3V0E2-F1
#
_cell.length_a   1.000
_cell.length_b   1.000
_cell.length_c   1.000
_cell.angle_alpha   90.00
_cell.angle_beta   90.00
_cell.angle_gamma   90.00
#
_symmetry.space_group_name_H-M   'P 1'
#
loop_
_entity.id
_entity.type
_entity.pdbx_description
1 polymer ?
#
loop_
_entity_poly.entity_id
_entity_poly.type
_entity_poly.pdbx_seq_one_letter_code
_entity_poly.pdbx_strand_id
1 'polypeptide(L)'
;MLDTASLNKNMKTYINQVILQSLGNSVRETVQAIIKEEFKNLIFNSSVPTSGTGSNQTRDPDWTPIFIACPGNKHHKRRSIIDRWNWDAADLIEQVRVDLYKDSQVDAMFLFDGKGSTSVSWFSKERLLQSSYQDLSRTATINYFSMEGSNAADRHFYINSHHGGCPNDFGWLQIIDSRLRFGTTGGCTFDHLYGREYPYFMYGTRNKACHYDKEGECGFADMMVISVKRI
;
A
#
# COMPACT_ATOMS: atom_id res chain seq x y z
N MET A 1 -5.50 -24.71 -23.14
CA MET A 1 -5.98 -23.62 -22.26
C MET A 1 -6.07 -22.37 -23.12
N LEU A 2 -7.23 -21.71 -23.16
CA LEU A 2 -7.40 -20.45 -23.91
C LEU A 2 -6.69 -19.33 -23.15
N ASP A 3 -5.84 -18.55 -23.84
CA ASP A 3 -5.17 -17.41 -23.23
C ASP A 3 -6.18 -16.26 -22.97
N THR A 4 -5.88 -15.42 -21.99
CA THR A 4 -6.76 -14.32 -21.55
C THR A 4 -6.98 -13.24 -22.61
N ALA A 5 -6.05 -13.05 -23.55
CA ALA A 5 -6.22 -12.14 -24.68
C ALA A 5 -7.19 -12.72 -25.72
N SER A 6 -7.14 -14.02 -25.97
CA SER A 6 -8.09 -14.76 -26.79
C SER A 6 -9.50 -14.73 -26.17
N LEU A 7 -9.62 -14.88 -24.85
CA LEU A 7 -10.91 -14.75 -24.15
C LEU A 7 -11.50 -13.33 -24.26
N ASN A 8 -10.65 -12.29 -24.10
CA ASN A 8 -11.07 -10.88 -24.17
C ASN A 8 -11.47 -10.46 -25.60
N LYS A 9 -10.75 -10.94 -26.62
CA LYS A 9 -11.10 -10.72 -28.02
C LYS A 9 -12.44 -11.37 -28.38
N ASN A 10 -12.66 -12.61 -27.93
CA ASN A 10 -13.91 -13.34 -28.20
C ASN A 10 -15.11 -12.70 -27.49
N MET A 11 -14.94 -12.22 -26.26
CA MET A 11 -15.99 -11.54 -25.49
C MET A 11 -16.36 -10.17 -26.07
N LYS A 12 -15.38 -9.36 -26.49
CA LYS A 12 -15.64 -8.09 -27.19
C LYS A 12 -16.38 -8.30 -28.50
N THR A 13 -16.03 -9.37 -29.22
CA THR A 13 -16.69 -9.74 -30.48
C THR A 13 -18.15 -10.14 -30.23
N TYR A 14 -18.42 -10.96 -29.20
CA TYR A 14 -19.77 -11.38 -28.81
C TYR A 14 -20.66 -10.21 -28.37
N ILE A 15 -20.15 -9.29 -27.54
CA ILE A 15 -20.90 -8.11 -27.08
C ILE A 15 -21.27 -7.19 -28.25
N ASN A 16 -20.32 -6.95 -29.17
CA ASN A 16 -20.55 -6.09 -30.34
C ASN A 16 -21.51 -6.72 -31.35
N GLN A 17 -21.50 -8.05 -31.51
CA GLN A 17 -22.34 -8.75 -32.47
C GLN A 17 -23.76 -9.02 -31.94
N VAL A 18 -23.91 -9.34 -30.65
CA VAL A 18 -25.19 -9.82 -30.10
C VAL A 18 -25.97 -8.75 -29.35
N ILE A 19 -25.30 -7.87 -28.59
CA ILE A 19 -25.98 -6.94 -27.67
C ILE A 19 -26.22 -5.57 -28.33
N LEU A 20 -25.27 -5.05 -29.09
CA LEU A 20 -25.35 -3.66 -29.57
C LEU A 20 -26.12 -3.50 -30.89
N GLN A 21 -26.36 -4.57 -31.65
CA GLN A 21 -27.03 -4.51 -32.95
C GLN A 21 -28.55 -4.35 -32.85
N SER A 22 -29.16 -4.69 -31.71
CA SER A 22 -30.60 -4.59 -31.46
C SER A 22 -31.04 -3.31 -30.74
N LEU A 23 -30.08 -2.42 -30.39
CA LEU A 23 -30.32 -1.23 -29.57
C LEU A 23 -30.28 0.05 -30.41
N GLY A 24 -31.20 0.97 -30.12
CA GLY A 24 -31.19 2.32 -30.68
C GLY A 24 -29.98 3.14 -30.20
N ASN A 25 -29.57 4.15 -30.99
CA ASN A 25 -28.29 4.85 -30.83
C ASN A 25 -28.05 5.43 -29.42
N SER A 26 -29.06 6.04 -28.79
CA SER A 26 -28.95 6.60 -27.44
C SER A 26 -28.71 5.53 -26.35
N VAL A 27 -29.34 4.36 -26.50
CA VAL A 27 -29.16 3.23 -25.57
C VAL A 27 -27.79 2.56 -25.79
N ARG A 28 -27.34 2.48 -27.05
CA ARG A 28 -26.02 1.94 -27.40
C ARG A 28 -24.88 2.71 -26.73
N GLU A 29 -24.92 4.04 -26.73
CA GLU A 29 -23.88 4.87 -26.09
C GLU A 29 -23.84 4.68 -24.57
N THR A 30 -25.00 4.59 -23.94
CA THR A 30 -25.12 4.38 -22.49
C THR A 30 -24.60 2.99 -22.09
N VAL A 31 -24.99 1.96 -22.84
CA VAL A 31 -24.53 0.58 -22.61
C VAL A 31 -23.03 0.45 -22.89
N GLN A 32 -22.49 1.14 -23.90
CA GLN A 32 -21.06 1.20 -24.15
C GLN A 32 -20.30 1.87 -22.99
N ALA A 33 -20.85 2.93 -22.39
CA ALA A 33 -20.25 3.59 -21.24
C ALA A 33 -20.24 2.68 -19.99
N ILE A 34 -21.35 1.99 -19.70
CA ILE A 34 -21.46 1.04 -18.58
C ILE A 34 -20.50 -0.14 -18.78
N ILE A 35 -20.45 -0.72 -19.99
CA ILE A 35 -19.51 -1.80 -20.30
C ILE A 35 -18.07 -1.30 -20.17
N LYS A 36 -17.76 -0.06 -20.57
CA LYS A 36 -16.41 0.51 -20.40
C LYS A 36 -16.03 0.72 -18.93
N GLU A 37 -16.97 1.12 -18.08
CA GLU A 37 -16.82 1.22 -16.62
C GLU A 37 -16.64 -0.17 -15.98
N GLU A 38 -17.49 -1.13 -16.30
CA GLU A 38 -17.41 -2.51 -15.78
C GLU A 38 -16.13 -3.23 -16.27
N PHE A 39 -15.72 -3.03 -17.52
CA PHE A 39 -14.42 -3.52 -18.01
C PHE A 39 -13.25 -2.82 -17.35
N LYS A 40 -13.34 -1.52 -17.03
CA LYS A 40 -12.32 -0.84 -16.21
C LYS A 40 -12.26 -1.47 -14.82
N ASN A 41 -13.39 -1.77 -14.19
CA ASN A 41 -13.46 -2.40 -12.86
C ASN A 41 -12.95 -3.85 -12.87
N LEU A 42 -13.24 -4.61 -13.93
CA LEU A 42 -12.70 -5.96 -14.16
C LEU A 42 -11.19 -5.91 -14.45
N ILE A 43 -10.73 -4.94 -15.24
CA ILE A 43 -9.30 -4.73 -15.48
C ILE A 43 -8.59 -4.27 -14.20
N PHE A 44 -9.19 -3.40 -13.38
CA PHE A 44 -8.61 -2.91 -12.12
C PHE A 44 -8.57 -4.00 -11.02
N ASN A 45 -9.52 -4.94 -11.04
CA ASN A 45 -9.43 -6.18 -10.29
C ASN A 45 -8.42 -7.18 -10.89
N SER A 46 -7.93 -6.95 -12.11
CA SER A 46 -6.92 -7.75 -12.82
C SER A 46 -5.50 -7.13 -12.80
N SER A 47 -5.37 -5.81 -12.59
CA SER A 47 -4.14 -5.05 -12.79
C SER A 47 -3.54 -4.54 -11.47
N VAL A 48 -2.92 -5.47 -10.73
CA VAL A 48 -1.60 -5.17 -10.16
C VAL A 48 -0.62 -5.53 -11.27
N PRO A 49 0.23 -4.62 -11.78
CA PRO A 49 1.13 -4.95 -12.87
C PRO A 49 2.20 -5.94 -12.39
N THR A 50 2.16 -7.16 -12.91
CA THR A 50 3.35 -8.01 -13.01
C THR A 50 4.04 -7.67 -14.33
N SER A 51 5.29 -7.21 -14.29
CA SER A 51 6.32 -7.65 -15.25
C SER A 51 7.69 -7.04 -14.92
N GLY A 52 8.56 -7.92 -14.46
CA GLY A 52 10.01 -7.75 -14.34
C GLY A 52 10.61 -9.14 -14.16
N THR A 53 10.81 -9.83 -15.28
CA THR A 53 11.51 -11.12 -15.49
C THR A 53 12.10 -11.82 -14.27
N GLY A 54 11.44 -12.90 -13.82
CA GLY A 54 11.99 -13.87 -12.88
C GLY A 54 10.97 -14.42 -11.90
N SER A 55 10.46 -15.63 -12.19
CA SER A 55 9.53 -16.44 -11.39
C SER A 55 8.05 -16.04 -11.40
N ASN A 56 7.20 -17.06 -11.55
CA ASN A 56 5.76 -17.03 -11.42
C ASN A 56 5.35 -16.51 -10.02
N GLN A 57 5.11 -15.21 -9.85
CA GLN A 57 4.21 -14.76 -8.79
C GLN A 57 2.77 -14.83 -9.33
N THR A 58 2.19 -16.02 -9.19
CA THR A 58 0.76 -16.20 -9.06
C THR A 58 0.23 -15.16 -8.08
N ARG A 59 -0.92 -14.52 -8.38
CA ARG A 59 -1.73 -13.91 -7.31
C ARG A 59 -1.83 -14.93 -6.20
N ASP A 60 -1.21 -14.66 -5.07
CA ASP A 60 -1.33 -15.51 -3.91
C ASP A 60 -2.80 -15.39 -3.47
N PRO A 61 -3.65 -16.40 -3.72
CA PRO A 61 -5.09 -16.31 -3.49
C PRO A 61 -5.41 -16.07 -2.00
N ASP A 62 -4.42 -16.21 -1.13
CA ASP A 62 -4.56 -16.07 0.30
C ASP A 62 -4.61 -14.60 0.77
N TRP A 63 -4.09 -13.65 -0.02
CA TRP A 63 -3.99 -12.24 0.40
C TRP A 63 -5.11 -11.38 -0.16
N THR A 64 -5.86 -10.74 0.75
CA THR A 64 -6.89 -9.76 0.41
C THR A 64 -6.43 -8.34 0.75
N PRO A 65 -6.30 -7.42 -0.23
CA PRO A 65 -6.04 -6.01 0.05
C PRO A 65 -7.20 -5.37 0.80
N ILE A 66 -6.94 -4.84 1.99
CA ILE A 66 -7.93 -4.21 2.88
C ILE A 66 -7.78 -2.70 2.97
N PHE A 67 -6.59 -2.18 2.67
CA PHE A 67 -6.30 -0.76 2.61
C PHE A 67 -5.37 -0.45 1.44
N ILE A 68 -5.65 0.63 0.70
CA ILE A 68 -4.79 1.18 -0.34
C ILE A 68 -4.75 2.68 -0.13
N ALA A 69 -3.56 3.28 -0.15
CA ALA A 69 -3.38 4.71 -0.14
C ALA A 69 -2.36 5.13 -1.21
N CYS A 70 -2.66 6.23 -1.90
CA CYS A 70 -1.76 6.91 -2.82
C CYS A 70 -1.45 8.32 -2.29
N PRO A 71 -0.31 8.92 -2.69
CA PRO A 71 0.00 10.27 -2.25
C PRO A 71 -1.06 11.29 -2.62
N GLY A 72 -1.27 12.28 -1.75
CA GLY A 72 -2.28 13.32 -1.97
C GLY A 72 -3.73 12.86 -1.81
N ASN A 73 -3.96 11.67 -1.22
CA ASN A 73 -5.27 11.02 -1.16
C ASN A 73 -5.95 10.84 -2.54
N LYS A 74 -5.16 10.87 -3.63
CA LYS A 74 -5.66 10.74 -5.01
C LYS A 74 -6.49 9.48 -5.20
N HIS A 75 -6.08 8.41 -4.53
CA HIS A 75 -6.82 7.18 -4.42
C HIS A 75 -6.68 6.61 -3.01
N HIS A 76 -7.81 6.25 -2.42
CA HIS A 76 -7.85 5.50 -1.18
C HIS A 76 -8.90 4.39 -1.28
N LYS A 77 -8.59 3.23 -0.72
CA LYS A 77 -9.54 2.13 -0.53
C LYS A 77 -9.43 1.64 0.89
N ARG A 78 -10.57 1.42 1.54
CA ARG A 78 -10.64 0.88 2.89
C ARG A 78 -11.78 -0.13 2.96
N ARG A 79 -11.51 -1.34 3.46
CA ARG A 79 -12.52 -2.40 3.63
C ARG A 79 -13.07 -2.43 5.05
N SER A 80 -14.33 -2.84 5.18
CA SER A 80 -15.06 -2.96 6.46
C SER A 80 -14.46 -3.95 7.45
N ILE A 81 -13.60 -4.87 7.01
CA ILE A 81 -12.90 -5.77 7.94
C ILE A 81 -12.01 -5.01 8.92
N ILE A 82 -11.53 -3.81 8.56
CA ILE A 82 -10.75 -2.97 9.48
C ILE A 82 -11.62 -2.54 10.67
N ASP A 83 -12.89 -2.19 10.45
CA ASP A 83 -13.83 -1.84 11.52
C ASP A 83 -14.18 -3.05 12.37
N ARG A 84 -14.39 -4.19 11.72
CA ARG A 84 -14.76 -5.45 12.36
C ARG A 84 -13.62 -6.12 13.13
N TRP A 85 -12.37 -5.78 12.82
CA TRP A 85 -11.18 -6.39 13.43
C TRP A 85 -11.24 -6.32 14.95
N ASN A 86 -11.65 -5.18 15.50
CA ASN A 86 -11.68 -4.98 16.95
C ASN A 86 -12.90 -5.62 17.63
N TRP A 87 -13.83 -6.21 16.86
CA TRP A 87 -15.12 -6.71 17.36
C TRP A 87 -15.29 -8.21 17.13
N ASP A 88 -15.43 -8.65 15.88
CA ASP A 88 -15.79 -10.03 15.52
C ASP A 88 -14.82 -10.71 14.53
N ALA A 89 -13.81 -9.98 14.05
CA ALA A 89 -12.87 -10.47 13.04
C ALA A 89 -11.44 -10.65 13.54
N ALA A 90 -11.13 -10.38 14.82
CA ALA A 90 -9.77 -10.49 15.37
C ALA A 90 -9.17 -11.89 15.17
N ASP A 91 -9.96 -12.93 15.42
CA ASP A 91 -9.54 -14.33 15.30
C ASP A 91 -9.52 -14.84 13.86
N LEU A 92 -9.92 -14.01 12.89
CA LEU A 92 -9.91 -14.36 11.46
C LEU A 92 -8.63 -13.90 10.75
N ILE A 93 -7.79 -13.09 11.40
CA ILE A 93 -6.60 -12.53 10.77
C ILE A 93 -5.38 -13.36 11.14
N GLU A 94 -4.85 -14.10 10.17
CA GLU A 94 -3.66 -14.91 10.37
C GLU A 94 -2.40 -14.06 10.27
N GLN A 95 -2.30 -13.27 9.20
CA GLN A 95 -1.13 -12.44 8.91
C GLN A 95 -1.55 -11.14 8.25
N VAL A 96 -0.71 -10.13 8.41
CA VAL A 96 -0.90 -8.81 7.81
C VAL A 96 0.35 -8.46 7.02
N ARG A 97 0.17 -7.99 5.79
CA ARG A 97 1.27 -7.60 4.90
C ARG A 97 1.12 -6.15 4.50
N VAL A 98 2.21 -5.40 4.58
CA VAL A 98 2.33 -4.04 4.06
C VAL A 98 3.29 -4.08 2.89
N ASP A 99 2.85 -3.60 1.74
CA ASP A 99 3.66 -3.45 0.53
C ASP A 99 3.73 -1.97 0.13
N LEU A 100 4.94 -1.47 -0.10
CA LEU A 100 5.19 -0.16 -0.69
C LEU A 100 5.58 -0.32 -2.15
N TYR A 101 4.82 0.30 -3.03
CA TYR A 101 5.03 0.21 -4.47
C TYR A 101 5.79 1.42 -4.99
N LYS A 102 6.82 1.16 -5.78
CA LYS A 102 7.53 2.15 -6.60
C LYS A 102 7.56 1.66 -8.03
N ASP A 103 7.17 2.50 -8.98
CA ASP A 103 7.19 2.15 -10.41
C ASP A 103 6.46 0.82 -10.71
N SER A 104 5.32 0.61 -10.04
CA SER A 104 4.48 -0.61 -10.09
C SER A 104 5.12 -1.90 -9.55
N GLN A 105 6.28 -1.82 -8.88
CA GLN A 105 6.92 -2.96 -8.22
C GLN A 105 6.91 -2.78 -6.70
N VAL A 106 6.82 -3.89 -5.96
CA VAL A 106 6.99 -3.86 -4.49
C VAL A 106 8.46 -3.62 -4.18
N ASP A 107 8.77 -2.44 -3.65
CA ASP A 107 10.14 -2.04 -3.32
C ASP A 107 10.46 -2.23 -1.83
N ALA A 108 9.43 -2.23 -0.98
CA ALA A 108 9.55 -2.62 0.42
C ALA A 108 8.33 -3.42 0.90
N MET A 109 8.58 -4.40 1.76
CA MET A 109 7.56 -5.30 2.30
C MET A 109 7.78 -5.56 3.78
N PHE A 110 6.69 -5.62 4.53
CA PHE A 110 6.65 -6.03 5.93
C PHE A 110 5.53 -7.05 6.13
N LEU A 111 5.84 -8.17 6.77
CA LEU A 111 4.91 -9.23 7.10
C LEU A 111 4.80 -9.36 8.62
N PHE A 112 3.58 -9.39 9.13
CA PHE A 112 3.27 -9.38 10.56
C PHE A 112 2.37 -10.55 10.95
N ASP A 113 2.52 -10.97 12.19
CA ASP A 113 1.60 -11.89 12.87
C ASP A 113 0.31 -11.16 13.24
N GLY A 114 -0.78 -11.55 12.58
CA GLY A 114 -2.10 -10.97 12.75
C GLY A 114 -2.90 -11.57 13.91
N LYS A 115 -2.50 -12.71 14.45
CA LYS A 115 -3.32 -13.46 15.41
C LYS A 115 -3.45 -12.70 16.73
N GLY A 116 -4.68 -12.59 17.23
CA GLY A 116 -4.99 -11.88 18.48
C GLY A 116 -4.57 -10.41 18.48
N SER A 117 -4.47 -9.79 17.30
CA SER A 117 -4.20 -8.36 17.16
C SER A 117 -5.49 -7.56 17.00
N THR A 118 -5.39 -6.24 17.19
CA THR A 118 -6.42 -5.27 16.82
C THR A 118 -6.05 -4.63 15.49
N SER A 119 -6.98 -3.90 14.86
CA SER A 119 -6.75 -3.12 13.64
C SER A 119 -5.57 -2.16 13.68
N VAL A 120 -5.02 -1.85 14.86
CA VAL A 120 -3.87 -0.96 15.04
C VAL A 120 -2.65 -1.66 15.69
N SER A 121 -2.85 -2.69 16.52
CA SER A 121 -1.75 -3.32 17.27
C SER A 121 -0.95 -4.36 16.50
N TRP A 122 -1.43 -4.79 15.32
CA TRP A 122 -0.68 -5.71 14.46
C TRP A 122 0.64 -5.13 13.93
N PHE A 123 0.70 -3.79 13.78
CA PHE A 123 1.87 -3.07 13.31
C PHE A 123 2.80 -2.78 14.49
N SER A 124 3.53 -3.81 14.94
CA SER A 124 4.51 -3.69 16.02
C SER A 124 5.75 -4.55 15.75
N LYS A 125 6.84 -4.22 16.45
CA LYS A 125 8.10 -4.95 16.34
C LYS A 125 7.95 -6.42 16.74
N GLU A 126 7.20 -6.68 17.80
CA GLU A 126 6.99 -8.01 18.38
C GLU A 126 6.24 -8.94 17.42
N ARG A 127 5.44 -8.34 16.53
CA ARG A 127 4.64 -9.07 15.54
C ARG A 127 5.31 -9.17 14.19
N LEU A 128 6.41 -8.46 13.92
CA LEU A 128 7.12 -8.54 12.65
C LEU A 128 7.64 -9.95 12.40
N LEU A 129 7.13 -10.65 11.39
CA LEU A 129 7.58 -11.98 10.98
C LEU A 129 8.73 -11.89 9.97
N GLN A 130 8.61 -11.00 8.99
CA GLN A 130 9.58 -10.83 7.91
C GLN A 130 9.55 -9.40 7.37
N SER A 131 10.66 -8.91 6.82
CA SER A 131 10.68 -7.69 6.02
C SER A 131 11.65 -7.83 4.84
N SER A 132 11.59 -6.90 3.89
CA SER A 132 12.60 -6.77 2.82
C SER A 132 13.94 -6.21 3.31
N TYR A 133 14.03 -5.76 4.57
CA TYR A 133 15.19 -5.12 5.15
C TYR A 133 16.09 -6.13 5.85
N GLN A 134 17.40 -6.07 5.57
CA GLN A 134 18.39 -6.97 6.17
C GLN A 134 18.75 -6.56 7.60
N ASP A 135 18.56 -5.28 7.93
CA ASP A 135 18.88 -4.67 9.22
C ASP A 135 17.65 -4.45 10.12
N LEU A 136 16.46 -4.91 9.68
CA LEU A 136 15.23 -4.86 10.46
C LEU A 136 14.80 -6.25 10.89
N SER A 137 14.80 -6.47 12.21
CA SER A 137 14.30 -7.69 12.83
C SER A 137 13.65 -7.36 14.17
N ARG A 138 13.08 -8.37 14.84
CA ARG A 138 12.54 -8.21 16.20
C ARG A 138 13.60 -7.77 17.22
N THR A 139 14.88 -7.98 16.93
CA THR A 139 16.01 -7.63 17.80
C THR A 139 16.71 -6.34 17.39
N ALA A 140 16.26 -5.67 16.33
CA ALA A 140 16.81 -4.38 15.92
C ALA A 140 16.57 -3.31 17.01
N THR A 141 17.51 -2.37 17.12
CA THR A 141 17.40 -1.20 17.99
C THR A 141 16.37 -0.23 17.40
N ILE A 142 15.28 -0.01 18.12
CA ILE A 142 14.10 0.70 17.66
C ILE A 142 13.55 1.56 18.79
N ASN A 143 13.28 2.84 18.51
CA ASN A 143 12.62 3.75 19.44
C ASN A 143 11.12 3.92 19.13
N TYR A 144 10.71 3.74 17.87
CA TYR A 144 9.30 3.74 17.45
C TYR A 144 9.02 2.63 16.46
N PHE A 145 7.96 1.86 16.72
CA PHE A 145 7.38 0.89 15.79
C PHE A 145 5.88 0.78 16.09
N SER A 146 5.11 1.71 15.55
CA SER A 146 3.66 1.75 15.77
C SER A 146 2.93 2.46 14.64
N MET A 147 1.64 2.14 14.50
CA MET A 147 0.77 2.81 13.53
C MET A 147 0.52 4.27 13.90
N GLU A 148 0.35 4.56 15.20
CA GLU A 148 0.22 5.93 15.72
C GLU A 148 1.51 6.75 15.52
N GLY A 149 2.66 6.08 15.58
CA GLY A 149 3.97 6.67 15.39
C GLY A 149 4.27 7.80 16.38
N SER A 150 4.70 8.96 15.88
CA SER A 150 5.04 10.12 16.70
C SER A 150 4.00 11.23 16.51
N ASN A 151 3.07 11.35 17.48
CA ASN A 151 1.99 12.33 17.46
C ASN A 151 2.45 13.79 17.34
N ALA A 152 3.68 14.10 17.78
CA ALA A 152 4.23 15.44 17.64
C ALA A 152 4.54 15.81 16.18
N ALA A 153 4.71 14.82 15.31
CA ALA A 153 5.10 15.02 13.92
C ALA A 153 4.05 14.56 12.88
N ASP A 154 2.86 14.13 13.33
CA ASP A 154 1.82 13.53 12.47
C ASP A 154 2.42 12.45 11.52
N ARG A 155 3.38 11.66 12.04
CA ARG A 155 4.05 10.55 11.37
C ARG A 155 3.40 9.23 11.78
N HIS A 156 2.60 8.64 10.90
CA HIS A 156 1.95 7.34 11.12
C HIS A 156 2.72 6.20 10.45
N PHE A 157 2.37 4.96 10.81
CA PHE A 157 3.07 3.75 10.35
C PHE A 157 4.59 3.91 10.43
N TYR A 158 5.06 4.21 11.63
CA TYR A 158 6.40 4.71 11.85
C TYR A 158 7.30 3.60 12.37
N ILE A 159 8.40 3.34 11.65
CA ILE A 159 9.44 2.38 12.03
C ILE A 159 10.78 3.13 12.07
N ASN A 160 11.24 3.46 13.27
CA ASN A 160 12.43 4.28 13.47
C ASN A 160 13.39 3.64 14.46
N SER A 161 14.69 3.78 14.17
CA SER A 161 15.74 3.22 15.02
C SER A 161 16.00 4.13 16.21
N HIS A 162 16.31 5.39 15.94
CA HIS A 162 16.65 6.39 16.96
C HIS A 162 16.44 7.80 16.42
N HIS A 163 16.35 8.76 17.35
CA HIS A 163 16.37 10.19 17.02
C HIS A 163 17.74 10.76 17.35
N GLY A 164 18.27 11.57 16.43
CA GLY A 164 19.55 12.27 16.60
C GLY A 164 19.50 13.73 16.13
N GLY A 165 18.29 14.26 15.93
CA GLY A 165 18.04 15.49 15.20
C GLY A 165 17.87 15.21 13.70
N CYS A 166 17.26 16.13 12.94
CA CYS A 166 16.86 15.88 11.55
C CYS A 166 17.93 15.21 10.66
N PRO A 167 19.21 15.63 10.67
CA PRO A 167 20.25 14.99 9.86
C PRO A 167 20.58 13.55 10.26
N ASN A 168 20.27 13.17 11.50
CA ASN A 168 20.65 11.89 12.11
C ASN A 168 19.45 11.00 12.44
N ASP A 169 18.22 11.48 12.28
CA ASP A 169 17.03 10.65 12.41
C ASP A 169 17.09 9.52 11.37
N PHE A 170 17.03 8.28 11.87
CA PHE A 170 17.38 7.08 11.12
C PHE A 170 16.34 5.99 11.30
N GLY A 171 15.78 5.50 10.19
CA GLY A 171 14.73 4.48 10.24
C GLY A 171 14.34 3.93 8.88
N TRP A 172 13.23 3.18 8.86
CA TRP A 172 12.84 2.34 7.74
C TRP A 172 11.59 2.83 7.03
N LEU A 173 10.62 3.38 7.77
CA LEU A 173 9.33 3.77 7.23
C LEU A 173 8.72 4.92 8.03
N GLN A 174 8.18 5.90 7.32
CA GLN A 174 7.26 6.89 7.87
C GLN A 174 6.23 7.33 6.83
N ILE A 175 4.97 7.40 7.25
CA ILE A 175 3.90 8.04 6.50
C ILE A 175 3.67 9.40 7.10
N ILE A 176 3.82 10.44 6.29
CA ILE A 176 3.61 11.81 6.74
C ILE A 176 2.27 12.25 6.20
N ASP A 177 1.30 12.47 7.09
CA ASP A 177 -0.10 12.71 6.71
C ASP A 177 -0.46 14.19 6.59
N SER A 178 0.36 15.08 7.14
CA SER A 178 0.11 16.51 7.04
C SER A 178 1.38 17.34 7.24
N ARG A 179 1.25 18.64 6.95
CA ARG A 179 2.24 19.63 7.34
C ARG A 179 2.19 19.74 8.88
N LEU A 180 3.27 19.34 9.56
CA LEU A 180 3.51 19.59 11.00
C LEU A 180 2.77 20.82 11.54
N ARG A 181 2.13 20.62 12.69
CA ARG A 181 1.38 21.65 13.42
C ARG A 181 2.27 22.77 14.00
N PHE A 182 3.58 22.59 14.02
CA PHE A 182 4.54 23.50 14.66
C PHE A 182 5.04 24.66 13.80
N GLY A 183 4.48 24.86 12.61
CA GLY A 183 4.90 25.95 11.72
C GLY A 183 6.30 25.73 11.16
N THR A 184 6.64 26.52 10.14
CA THR A 184 7.83 26.38 9.27
C THR A 184 9.20 26.52 9.96
N THR A 185 9.25 26.70 11.28
CA THR A 185 10.47 27.09 12.02
C THR A 185 11.02 26.01 12.95
N GLY A 186 10.39 24.83 13.07
CA GLY A 186 10.85 23.77 13.99
C GLY A 186 10.77 22.33 13.48
N GLY A 187 10.39 22.12 12.22
CA GLY A 187 10.25 20.79 11.61
C GLY A 187 11.47 20.31 10.85
N CYS A 188 11.59 19.00 10.62
CA CYS A 188 12.58 18.49 9.68
C CYS A 188 12.14 18.78 8.24
N THR A 189 13.09 19.04 7.36
CA THR A 189 12.88 19.26 5.91
C THR A 189 12.01 18.17 5.28
N PHE A 190 12.25 16.92 5.67
CA PHE A 190 11.53 15.74 5.18
C PHE A 190 10.08 15.64 5.67
N ASP A 191 9.66 16.44 6.66
CA ASP A 191 8.24 16.54 7.07
C ASP A 191 7.45 17.53 6.19
N HIS A 192 8.17 18.34 5.40
CA HIS A 192 7.64 19.48 4.64
C HIS A 192 8.25 19.56 3.24
N LEU A 193 8.33 18.44 2.54
CA LEU A 193 8.89 18.42 1.20
C LEU A 193 8.00 19.19 0.22
N TYR A 194 8.49 20.36 -0.20
CA TYR A 194 7.81 21.19 -1.20
C TYR A 194 7.52 20.36 -2.46
N GLY A 195 6.27 20.46 -2.94
CA GLY A 195 5.82 19.74 -4.14
C GLY A 195 5.33 18.31 -3.90
N ARG A 196 5.34 17.80 -2.66
CA ARG A 196 4.62 16.57 -2.32
C ARG A 196 3.25 16.87 -1.74
N GLU A 197 2.29 16.05 -2.14
CA GLU A 197 0.95 16.05 -1.57
C GLU A 197 0.88 15.03 -0.43
N TYR A 198 0.12 15.35 0.61
CA TYR A 198 -0.06 14.49 1.78
C TYR A 198 -1.26 13.52 1.61
N PRO A 199 -1.19 12.27 2.13
CA PRO A 199 0.00 11.69 2.75
C PRO A 199 1.09 11.40 1.73
N TYR A 200 2.34 11.24 2.16
CA TYR A 200 3.36 10.57 1.34
C TYR A 200 4.12 9.54 2.17
N PHE A 201 4.62 8.51 1.49
CA PHE A 201 5.21 7.33 2.10
C PHE A 201 6.71 7.36 1.88
N MET A 202 7.47 7.66 2.92
CA MET A 202 8.92 7.70 2.86
C MET A 202 9.49 6.44 3.49
N TYR A 203 10.46 5.81 2.83
CA TYR A 203 11.01 4.53 3.26
C TYR A 203 12.49 4.40 2.91
N GLY A 204 13.22 3.56 3.64
CA GLY A 204 14.61 3.24 3.34
C GLY A 204 14.72 2.44 2.05
N THR A 205 15.61 2.85 1.14
CA THR A 205 15.89 2.10 -0.09
C THR A 205 17.04 1.11 0.11
N ARG A 206 17.23 0.18 -0.84
CA ARG A 206 18.36 -0.77 -0.84
C ARG A 206 18.38 -1.73 0.35
N ASN A 207 17.20 -2.16 0.81
CA ASN A 207 17.04 -3.17 1.87
C ASN A 207 17.67 -2.79 3.23
N LYS A 208 17.79 -1.50 3.53
CA LYS A 208 18.27 -0.99 4.83
C LYS A 208 17.54 0.28 5.30
N ALA A 209 17.67 0.63 6.57
CA ALA A 209 17.25 1.95 7.06
C ALA A 209 18.02 3.09 6.38
N CYS A 210 17.43 4.28 6.40
CA CYS A 210 17.99 5.49 5.82
C CYS A 210 18.00 6.64 6.83
N HIS A 211 18.95 7.56 6.64
CA HIS A 211 18.87 8.88 7.26
C HIS A 211 17.85 9.72 6.52
N TYR A 212 16.81 10.17 7.22
CA TYR A 212 15.64 10.80 6.59
C TYR A 212 15.94 12.10 5.85
N ASP A 213 16.95 12.85 6.29
CA ASP A 213 17.39 14.12 5.68
C ASP A 213 18.63 13.95 4.78
N LYS A 214 19.05 12.71 4.50
CA LYS A 214 20.21 12.44 3.65
C LYS A 214 19.79 12.07 2.23
N GLU A 215 20.23 12.88 1.28
CA GLU A 215 19.91 12.69 -0.13
C GLU A 215 20.32 11.30 -0.64
N GLY A 216 19.39 10.64 -1.33
CA GLY A 216 19.64 9.35 -1.99
C GLY A 216 19.68 8.12 -1.08
N GLU A 217 19.38 8.24 0.22
CA GLU A 217 19.20 7.08 1.11
C GLU A 217 17.74 6.63 1.22
N CYS A 218 16.81 7.58 1.33
CA CYS A 218 15.38 7.30 1.37
C CYS A 218 14.72 7.46 -0.01
N GLY A 219 13.63 6.72 -0.20
CA GLY A 219 12.76 6.75 -1.37
C GLY A 219 11.34 7.14 -0.99
N PHE A 220 10.50 7.31 -2.02
CA PHE A 220 9.10 7.69 -1.85
C PHE A 220 8.21 6.78 -2.69
N ALA A 221 7.30 6.08 -2.01
CA ALA A 221 6.43 5.11 -2.67
C ALA A 221 5.25 5.83 -3.33
N ASP A 222 4.80 5.28 -4.45
CA ASP A 222 3.66 5.79 -5.21
C ASP A 222 2.34 5.23 -4.66
N MET A 223 2.40 4.14 -3.87
CA MET A 223 1.25 3.51 -3.25
C MET A 223 1.66 2.65 -2.06
N MET A 224 0.87 2.67 -1.00
CA MET A 224 0.91 1.69 0.09
C MET A 224 -0.30 0.77 0.01
N VAL A 225 -0.08 -0.53 0.15
CA VAL A 225 -1.14 -1.54 0.21
C VAL A 225 -1.00 -2.33 1.50
N ILE A 226 -2.10 -2.46 2.26
CA ILE A 226 -2.20 -3.37 3.40
C ILE A 226 -3.13 -4.51 3.00
N SER A 227 -2.62 -5.73 3.10
CA SER A 227 -3.35 -6.96 2.80
C SER A 227 -3.40 -7.86 4.03
N VAL A 228 -4.45 -8.67 4.14
CA VAL A 228 -4.55 -9.70 5.19
C VAL A 228 -4.67 -11.07 4.56
N LYS A 229 -4.04 -12.04 5.22
CA LYS A 229 -4.31 -13.46 5.05
C LYS A 229 -5.21 -13.90 6.19
N ARG A 230 -6.29 -14.60 5.85
CA ARG A 230 -7.26 -15.09 6.82
C ARG A 230 -7.06 -16.58 7.06
N ILE A 231 -7.47 -17.03 8.25
CA ILE A 231 -7.54 -18.44 8.62
C ILE A 231 -8.60 -19.16 7.77
#